data_AF-A0A5M4AF13-F1
#
_entry.id   AF-A0A5M4AF13-F1
#
_cell.length_a   1.000
_cell.length_b   1.000
_cell.length_c   1.000
_cell.angle_alpha   90.00
_cell.angle_beta   90.00
_cell.angle_gamma   90.00
#
_symmetry.space_group_name_H-M   'P 1'
#
loop_
_entity.id
_entity.type
_entity.pdbx_description
1 polymer ?
#
loop_
_entity_poly.entity_id
_entity_poly.type
_entity_poly.pdbx_seq_one_letter_code
_entity_poly.pdbx_strand_id
1 'polypeptide(L)'
;MKNKVTAALLAFFLGGLGIHRFYLGQGLLGVLYLVFVWTFIPSIIAFIDFIVFLVMDEDRFNAKYNGGKVAYATAGNNVADEVAKLYELKERGAITAEEFQRRKAKLL
;
A
#
# COMPACT_ATOMS: atom_id res chain seq x y z
N MET A 1 -0.86 -4.71 -3.97
CA MET A 1 -0.16 -3.52 -3.47
C MET A 1 0.78 -3.03 -4.56
N LYS A 2 1.05 -1.73 -4.66
CA LYS A 2 2.02 -1.19 -5.63
C LYS A 2 3.43 -1.53 -5.14
N ASN A 3 4.35 -1.82 -6.05
CA ASN A 3 5.73 -2.17 -5.73
C ASN A 3 6.66 -0.98 -5.99
N LYS A 4 7.51 -0.67 -5.02
CA LYS A 4 8.50 0.41 -5.07
C LYS A 4 9.50 0.22 -6.22
N VAL A 5 10.03 -1.00 -6.38
CA VAL A 5 11.02 -1.32 -7.43
C VAL A 5 10.40 -1.13 -8.81
N THR A 6 9.15 -1.58 -8.99
CA THR A 6 8.41 -1.36 -10.23
C THR A 6 8.21 0.13 -10.50
N ALA A 7 7.82 0.92 -9.51
CA ALA A 7 7.68 2.38 -9.66
C ALA A 7 9.01 3.06 -10.03
N ALA A 8 10.13 2.62 -9.45
CA ALA A 8 11.47 3.10 -9.78
C ALA A 8 11.85 2.76 -11.23
N LEU A 9 11.67 1.51 -11.66
CA LEU A 9 11.96 1.10 -13.04
C LEU A 9 11.10 1.87 -14.05
N LEU A 10 9.80 2.05 -13.75
CA LEU A 10 8.92 2.86 -14.59
C LEU A 10 9.36 4.32 -14.65
N ALA A 11 9.83 4.89 -13.54
CA ALA A 11 10.34 6.26 -13.50
C ALA A 11 11.66 6.41 -14.29
N PHE A 12 12.51 5.39 -14.31
CA PHE A 12 13.77 5.42 -15.08
C PHE A 12 13.54 5.27 -16.59
N PHE A 13 12.79 4.25 -17.01
CA PHE A 13 12.62 3.94 -18.44
C PHE A 13 11.49 4.73 -19.11
N LEU A 14 10.39 4.99 -18.40
CA LEU A 14 9.18 5.63 -18.93
C LEU A 14 8.84 6.94 -18.19
N GLY A 15 9.81 7.49 -17.45
CA GLY A 15 9.65 8.69 -16.64
C GLY A 15 9.37 9.97 -17.42
N GLY A 16 10.01 10.12 -18.59
CA GLY A 16 9.75 11.25 -19.48
C GLY A 16 8.29 11.33 -19.94
N LEU A 17 7.62 10.17 -20.04
CA LEU A 17 6.18 10.09 -20.36
C LEU A 17 5.28 10.22 -19.12
N GLY A 18 5.85 10.14 -17.91
CA GLY A 18 5.09 10.20 -16.65
C GLY A 18 4.32 8.93 -16.28
N ILE A 19 4.64 7.79 -16.90
CA ILE A 19 3.88 6.53 -16.73
C ILE A 19 3.94 5.99 -15.30
N HIS A 20 5.03 6.25 -14.57
CA HIS A 20 5.15 5.91 -13.16
C HIS A 20 4.10 6.59 -12.28
N ARG A 21 3.64 7.81 -12.63
CA ARG A 21 2.58 8.51 -11.87
C ARG A 21 1.22 7.83 -12.04
N PHE A 22 0.93 7.30 -13.22
CA PHE A 22 -0.28 6.49 -13.45
C PHE A 22 -0.24 5.19 -12.63
N TYR A 23 0.91 4.51 -12.60
CA TYR A 23 1.11 3.31 -11.78
C TYR A 23 0.84 3.56 -10.28
N LEU A 24 1.25 4.73 -9.78
CA LEU A 24 1.05 5.11 -8.38
C LEU A 24 -0.39 5.55 -8.06
N GLY A 25 -1.27 5.65 -9.07
CA GLY A 25 -2.66 6.12 -8.92
C GLY A 25 -2.79 7.64 -8.95
N GLN A 26 -1.75 8.35 -9.39
CA GLN A 26 -1.72 9.81 -9.50
C GLN A 26 -2.01 10.24 -10.95
N GLY A 27 -3.17 9.86 -11.49
CA GLY A 27 -3.51 10.05 -12.91
C GLY A 27 -3.43 11.51 -13.37
N LEU A 28 -3.87 12.46 -12.54
CA LEU A 28 -3.84 13.89 -12.88
C LEU A 28 -2.41 14.42 -13.05
N LEU A 29 -1.46 13.96 -12.22
CA LEU A 29 -0.03 14.25 -12.38
C LEU A 29 0.55 13.56 -13.62
N GLY A 30 0.11 12.34 -13.92
CA GLY A 30 0.49 11.64 -15.15
C GLY A 30 0.06 12.40 -16.42
N VAL A 31 -1.17 12.92 -16.45
CA VAL A 31 -1.66 13.74 -17.57
C VAL A 31 -0.85 15.02 -17.70
N LEU A 32 -0.51 15.67 -16.58
CA LEU A 32 0.36 16.85 -16.58
C LEU A 32 1.71 16.53 -17.24
N TYR A 33 2.32 15.39 -16.92
CA TYR A 33 3.58 14.96 -17.52
C TYR A 33 3.45 14.73 -19.03
N LEU A 34 2.35 14.16 -19.50
CA LEU A 34 2.10 13.96 -20.92
C LEU A 34 1.98 15.28 -21.68
N VAL A 35 1.34 16.31 -21.10
CA VAL A 35 1.23 17.63 -21.71
C VAL A 35 2.58 18.34 -21.77
N PHE A 36 3.46 18.12 -20.79
CA PHE A 36 4.78 18.74 -20.71
C PHE A 36 5.92 17.88 -21.30
N VAL A 37 5.64 16.71 -21.88
CA VAL A 37 6.67 15.77 -22.38
C VAL A 37 7.64 16.44 -23.37
N TRP A 38 7.15 17.36 -24.19
CA TRP A 38 7.93 18.10 -25.19
C TRP A 38 8.95 19.08 -24.60
N THR A 39 8.80 19.45 -23.33
CA THR A 39 9.72 20.36 -22.64
C THR A 39 10.93 19.65 -22.04
N PHE A 40 10.97 18.31 -22.07
CA PHE A 40 11.95 17.45 -21.39
C PHE A 40 12.03 17.62 -19.86
N ILE A 41 11.33 18.59 -19.27
CA ILE A 41 11.22 18.81 -17.82
C ILE A 41 10.71 17.54 -17.10
N PRO A 42 9.68 16.84 -17.60
CA PRO A 42 9.18 15.61 -16.96
C PRO A 42 10.26 14.53 -16.81
N SER A 43 11.21 14.43 -17.76
CA SER A 43 12.30 13.46 -17.70
C SER A 43 13.26 13.74 -16.54
N ILE A 44 13.56 15.01 -16.26
CA ILE A 44 14.43 15.39 -15.13
C ILE A 44 13.73 15.07 -13.81
N ILE A 45 12.45 15.43 -13.68
CA ILE A 45 11.69 15.16 -12.45
C ILE A 45 11.54 13.65 -12.23
N ALA A 46 11.30 12.88 -13.28
CA ALA A 46 11.20 11.44 -13.17
C ALA A 46 12.52 10.77 -12.81
N PHE A 47 13.66 11.33 -13.25
CA PHE A 47 14.97 10.87 -12.80
C PHE A 47 15.19 11.14 -11.30
N ILE A 48 14.76 12.30 -10.80
CA ILE A 48 14.78 12.59 -9.35
C ILE A 48 13.85 11.61 -8.61
N ASP A 49 12.63 11.38 -9.10
CA ASP A 49 11.70 10.40 -8.53
C ASP A 49 12.31 8.99 -8.49
N PHE A 50 13.05 8.59 -9.53
CA PHE A 50 13.75 7.31 -9.57
C PHE A 50 14.76 7.19 -8.42
N ILE A 51 15.63 8.18 -8.22
CA ILE A 51 16.59 8.19 -7.10
C ILE A 51 15.84 8.18 -5.77
N VAL A 52 14.80 8.99 -5.63
CA VAL A 52 13.96 9.04 -4.44
C VAL A 52 13.34 7.67 -4.15
N PHE A 53 12.81 6.95 -5.14
CA PHE A 53 12.25 5.62 -4.93
C PHE A 53 13.30 4.56 -4.59
N LEU A 54 14.55 4.71 -5.06
CA LEU A 54 15.64 3.82 -4.68
C LEU A 54 16.05 4.00 -3.21
N VAL A 55 16.16 5.25 -2.74
CA VAL A 55 16.57 5.55 -1.36
C VAL A 55 15.42 5.55 -0.36
N MET A 56 14.18 5.60 -0.84
CA MET A 56 12.99 5.59 0.01
C MET A 56 12.80 4.22 0.64
N ASP A 57 12.55 4.23 1.95
CA ASP A 57 12.19 3.04 2.70
C ASP A 57 10.84 2.45 2.23
N GLU A 58 10.69 1.13 2.34
CA GLU A 58 9.49 0.42 1.89
C GLU A 58 8.24 0.79 2.71
N ASP A 59 8.39 1.05 4.01
CA ASP A 59 7.28 1.46 4.87
C ASP A 59 6.78 2.84 4.48
N ARG A 60 7.68 3.77 4.17
CA ARG A 60 7.30 5.10 3.67
C ARG A 60 6.59 5.02 2.33
N PHE A 61 7.05 4.17 1.43
CA PHE A 61 6.38 3.95 0.14
C PHE A 61 4.97 3.37 0.34
N ASN A 62 4.86 2.36 1.19
CA ASN A 62 3.60 1.70 1.50
C ASN A 62 2.62 2.65 2.18
N ALA A 63 3.06 3.46 3.14
CA ALA A 63 2.22 4.48 3.78
C ALA A 63 1.66 5.49 2.76
N LYS A 64 2.52 5.96 1.84
CA LYS A 64 2.15 7.00 0.86
C LYS A 64 1.28 6.49 -0.28
N TYR A 65 1.57 5.29 -0.81
CA TYR A 65 0.94 4.80 -2.04
C TYR A 65 0.02 3.60 -1.84
N ASN A 66 0.19 2.86 -0.74
CA ASN A 66 -0.60 1.67 -0.40
C ASN A 66 -1.41 1.82 0.90
N GLY A 67 -1.40 2.99 1.56
CA GLY A 67 -1.93 3.18 2.92
C GLY A 67 -3.33 2.64 3.14
N GLY A 68 -4.25 2.85 2.19
CA GLY A 68 -5.60 2.28 2.26
C GLY A 68 -5.60 0.75 2.30
N LYS A 69 -4.78 0.08 1.47
CA LYS A 69 -4.68 -1.39 1.44
C LYS A 69 -3.96 -1.97 2.65
N VAL A 70 -2.97 -1.25 3.19
CA VAL A 70 -2.26 -1.63 4.42
C VAL A 70 -3.20 -1.56 5.62
N ALA A 71 -4.02 -0.50 5.73
CA ALA A 71 -5.01 -0.38 6.81
C ALA A 71 -6.00 -1.55 6.84
N TYR A 72 -6.52 -1.99 5.68
CA TYR A 72 -7.40 -3.16 5.62
C TYR A 72 -6.67 -4.48 5.96
N ALA A 73 -5.43 -4.66 5.50
CA ALA A 73 -4.65 -5.86 5.80
C ALA A 73 -4.31 -5.96 7.30
N THR A 74 -3.90 -4.85 7.92
CA THR A 74 -3.63 -4.79 9.37
C THR A 74 -4.89 -4.99 10.19
N ALA A 75 -6.02 -4.36 9.81
CA ALA A 75 -7.30 -4.60 10.48
C ALA A 75 -7.75 -6.07 10.38
N GLY A 76 -7.58 -6.71 9.22
CA GLY A 76 -7.88 -8.13 9.03
C GLY A 76 -7.00 -9.06 9.87
N ASN A 77 -5.70 -8.77 9.97
CA ASN A 77 -4.78 -9.52 10.83
C ASN A 77 -5.17 -9.39 12.31
N ASN A 78 -5.46 -8.18 12.78
CA ASN A 78 -5.88 -7.96 14.18
C ASN A 78 -7.17 -8.72 14.51
N VAL A 79 -8.14 -8.77 13.59
CA VAL A 79 -9.37 -9.56 13.78
C VAL A 79 -9.06 -11.06 13.83
N ALA A 80 -8.19 -11.56 12.96
CA ALA A 80 -7.77 -12.97 12.99
C ALA A 80 -7.02 -13.32 14.29
N ASP A 81 -6.12 -12.45 14.73
CA ASP A 81 -5.37 -12.58 15.98
C ASP A 81 -6.30 -12.55 17.20
N GLU A 82 -7.31 -11.68 17.20
CA GLU A 82 -8.34 -11.66 18.24
C GLU A 82 -9.18 -12.94 18.27
N VAL A 83 -9.60 -13.46 17.11
CA VAL A 83 -10.33 -14.72 17.03
C VAL A 83 -9.47 -15.91 17.50
N ALA A 84 -8.18 -15.92 17.18
CA ALA A 84 -7.24 -16.94 17.66
C ALA A 84 -7.09 -16.90 19.19
N LYS A 85 -6.96 -15.70 19.77
CA LYS A 85 -6.91 -15.52 21.23
C LYS A 85 -8.20 -15.93 21.91
N LEU A 86 -9.35 -15.63 21.31
CA LEU A 86 -10.65 -16.10 21.79
C LEU A 86 -10.76 -17.63 21.76
N TYR A 87 -10.18 -18.30 20.76
CA TYR A 87 -10.17 -19.75 20.67
C TYR A 87 -9.32 -20.38 21.78
N GLU A 88 -8.13 -19.83 22.04
CA GLU A 88 -7.27 -20.27 23.14
C GLU A 88 -7.97 -20.13 24.51
N LEU A 89 -8.66 -19.01 24.74
CA LEU A 89 -9.44 -18.81 25.97
C LEU A 89 -10.56 -19.84 26.14
N LYS A 90 -11.18 -20.27 25.02
CA LYS A 90 -12.21 -21.32 25.02
C LYS A 90 -11.61 -22.68 25.37
N GLU A 91 -10.48 -23.06 24.76
CA GLU A 91 -9.80 -24.32 25.06
C GLU A 91 -9.33 -24.41 26.51
N ARG A 92 -8.87 -23.27 27.06
CA ARG A 92 -8.47 -23.16 28.47
C ARG A 92 -9.64 -23.17 29.45
N GLY A 93 -10.89 -23.23 28.97
CA GLY A 93 -12.10 -23.20 29.79
C GLY A 93 -12.37 -21.85 30.46
N ALA A 94 -11.68 -20.78 30.04
CA ALA A 94 -11.86 -19.44 30.62
C ALA A 94 -13.13 -18.74 30.11
N ILE A 95 -13.65 -19.15 28.95
CA ILE A 95 -14.90 -18.65 28.37
C ILE A 95 -15.75 -19.80 27.82
N THR A 96 -17.07 -19.62 27.80
CA THR A 96 -18.00 -20.64 27.28
C THR A 96 -18.09 -20.58 25.75
N ALA A 97 -18.58 -21.66 25.12
CA ALA A 97 -18.78 -21.71 23.67
C ALA A 97 -19.76 -20.64 23.16
N GLU A 98 -20.78 -20.29 23.96
CA GLU A 98 -21.74 -19.24 23.59
C GLU A 98 -21.10 -17.85 23.62
N GLU A 99 -20.29 -17.54 24.64
CA GLU A 99 -19.56 -16.27 24.73
C GLU A 99 -18.56 -16.10 23.59
N PHE A 100 -17.88 -17.18 23.21
CA PHE A 100 -17.00 -17.19 22.04
C PHE A 100 -17.75 -16.83 20.76
N GLN A 101 -18.90 -17.46 20.49
CA GLN A 101 -19.70 -17.20 19.29
C GLN A 101 -20.21 -15.76 19.26
N ARG A 102 -20.67 -15.23 20.40
CA ARG A 102 -21.11 -13.82 20.51
C ARG A 102 -19.99 -12.84 20.18
N ARG A 103 -18.77 -13.07 20.69
CA ARG A 103 -17.63 -12.17 20.45
C ARG A 103 -17.11 -12.30 19.02
N LYS A 104 -17.03 -13.51 18.48
CA LYS A 104 -16.66 -13.76 17.08
C LYS A 104 -17.63 -13.06 16.12
N ALA A 105 -18.94 -13.14 16.37
CA ALA A 105 -19.96 -12.50 15.54
C ALA A 105 -19.96 -10.96 15.61
N LYS A 106 -19.33 -10.37 16.63
CA LYS A 106 -19.17 -8.91 16.74
C LYS A 106 -17.94 -8.38 15.98
N LEU A 107 -16.98 -9.27 15.69
CA LEU A 107 -15.70 -8.95 15.03
C LEU A 107 -15.73 -9.15 13.51
N LEU A 108 -16.73 -9.88 13.00
CA LEU A 108 -16.99 -10.15 11.58
C LEU A 108 -18.18 -9.32 11.09
#